data_AF-W6UC55-F1
#
_entry.id   AF-W6UC55-F1
#
_cell.length_a   1.000
_cell.length_b   1.000
_cell.length_c   1.000
_cell.angle_alpha   90.00
_cell.angle_beta   90.00
_cell.angle_gamma   90.00
#
_symmetry.space_group_name_H-M   'P 1'
#
loop_
_entity.id
_entity.type
_entity.pdbx_description
1 polymer ?
#
loop_
_entity_poly.entity_id
_entity_poly.type
_entity_poly.pdbx_seq_one_letter_code
_entity_poly.pdbx_strand_id
1 'polypeptide(L)'
;MALHPSSQLASAPLSGVLLNLLAMGVKNVQSFPWLEPPKQQAIDSGLQLLQRLGAITIVPQSNKSPFACNGVAFTNAIPSPIKLTKLGRLMTVFPLAPRFARALCSAAHLNCLIEAIIVVSMLYVAPVFYVPQESREEFNEIAMRFRHPEGDLASLVLVYRAYIKAAETSSNTDGVASAATSVSTRLAGRNRWCRENFLNHARMRTAVKVRAQLRDLVATLATRRADNAADNTRESFPYYKRLGDTNPSSPLLCIHPDSSLYPLAVVARCPPPAVLFLEAVDSSFVPFSDTHQRVMMRHVCMIPSSWLGDEEKEAEETEKVDVEQSRVPTLAQEPDGSCSPTNVLSLSDDENRRRQLKRWLKNRRKKVARAKRRKMNGMDQELC
;
A
#
# COMPACT_ATOMS: atom_id res chain seq x y z
N MET A 1 -18.51 23.28 23.38
CA MET A 1 -18.14 23.22 21.95
C MET A 1 -17.05 24.23 21.70
N ALA A 2 -16.01 23.89 20.93
CA ALA A 2 -15.05 24.90 20.48
C ALA A 2 -15.80 25.95 19.63
N LEU A 3 -15.57 27.24 19.91
CA LEU A 3 -16.28 28.35 19.26
C LEU A 3 -15.96 28.46 17.76
N HIS A 4 -14.80 27.94 17.34
CA HIS A 4 -14.40 27.82 15.95
C HIS A 4 -13.74 26.45 15.70
N PRO A 5 -13.93 25.86 14.50
CA PRO A 5 -13.19 24.67 14.11
C PRO A 5 -11.68 24.98 14.09
N SER A 6 -10.86 24.06 14.57
CA SER A 6 -9.40 24.17 14.47
C SER A 6 -8.96 24.26 13.01
N SER A 7 -7.88 24.98 12.75
CA SER A 7 -7.36 25.12 11.39
C SER A 7 -6.98 23.76 10.80
N GLN A 8 -7.23 23.59 9.50
CA GLN A 8 -6.87 22.36 8.79
C GLN A 8 -5.36 22.12 8.80
N LEU A 9 -4.56 23.19 8.83
CA LEU A 9 -3.11 23.12 8.88
C LEU A 9 -2.60 22.45 10.17
N ALA A 10 -3.30 22.61 11.29
CA ALA A 10 -2.94 21.98 12.55
C ALA A 10 -3.24 20.47 12.58
N SER A 11 -4.13 19.98 11.71
CA SER A 11 -4.59 18.58 11.71
C SER A 11 -4.15 17.77 10.49
N ALA A 12 -3.76 18.40 9.38
CA ALA A 12 -3.43 17.72 8.13
C ALA A 12 -1.95 17.28 8.05
N PRO A 13 -1.63 16.21 7.28
CA PRO A 13 -0.25 15.79 7.05
C PRO A 13 0.51 16.83 6.22
N LEU A 14 1.53 17.45 6.83
CA LEU A 14 2.23 18.61 6.25
C LEU A 14 3.18 18.29 5.09
N SER A 15 3.52 17.01 4.87
CA SER A 15 4.52 16.61 3.86
C SER A 15 4.32 17.21 2.46
N GLY A 16 3.07 17.32 1.99
CA GLY A 16 2.77 17.94 0.69
C GLY A 16 2.98 19.45 0.68
N VAL A 17 2.55 20.13 1.75
CA VAL A 17 2.76 21.58 1.92
C VAL A 17 4.24 21.90 1.99
N LEU A 18 4.99 21.14 2.80
CA LEU A 18 6.44 21.29 2.95
C LEU A 18 7.17 21.10 1.63
N LEU A 19 6.78 20.10 0.82
CA LEU A 19 7.37 19.87 -0.49
C LEU A 19 7.16 21.09 -1.42
N ASN A 20 5.96 21.66 -1.42
CA ASN A 20 5.64 22.84 -2.22
C ASN A 20 6.35 24.10 -1.73
N LEU A 21 6.47 24.31 -0.41
CA LEU A 21 7.22 25.42 0.17
C LEU A 21 8.70 25.37 -0.23
N LEU A 22 9.30 24.18 -0.15
CA LEU A 22 10.68 23.95 -0.57
C LEU A 22 10.86 24.17 -2.08
N ALA A 23 9.85 23.81 -2.90
CA ALA A 23 9.85 24.06 -4.33
C ALA A 23 9.78 25.55 -4.69
N MET A 24 9.13 26.37 -3.85
CA MET A 24 9.11 27.83 -3.97
C MET A 24 10.42 28.49 -3.51
N GLY A 25 11.36 27.74 -2.92
CA GLY A 25 12.66 28.25 -2.49
C GLY A 25 12.74 28.66 -1.01
N VAL A 26 11.73 28.35 -0.21
CA VAL A 26 11.76 28.56 1.25
C VAL A 26 12.71 27.54 1.88
N LYS A 27 13.95 27.94 2.19
CA LYS A 27 14.98 27.03 2.75
C LYS A 27 14.75 26.69 4.22
N ASN A 28 14.18 27.63 4.97
CA ASN A 28 13.94 27.51 6.41
C ASN A 28 12.43 27.50 6.66
N VAL A 29 11.88 26.31 6.92
CA VAL A 29 10.44 26.13 7.17
C VAL A 29 10.02 26.76 8.50
N GLN A 30 10.90 26.74 9.51
CA GLN A 30 10.62 27.30 10.84
C GLN A 30 10.51 28.83 10.83
N SER A 31 11.22 29.51 9.93
CA SER A 31 11.14 30.98 9.79
C SER A 31 10.03 31.43 8.83
N PHE A 32 9.23 30.50 8.32
CA PHE A 32 8.13 30.84 7.43
C PHE A 32 7.03 31.59 8.22
N PRO A 33 6.48 32.71 7.70
CA PRO A 33 5.47 33.49 8.38
C PRO A 33 4.10 32.80 8.32
N TRP A 34 3.87 31.82 9.18
CA TRP A 34 2.59 31.13 9.30
C TRP A 34 1.51 32.05 9.88
N LEU A 35 0.28 31.98 9.36
CA LEU A 35 -0.87 32.62 10.01
C LEU A 35 -1.16 31.97 11.37
N GLU A 36 -1.13 30.64 11.40
CA GLU A 36 -1.14 29.83 12.61
C GLU A 36 -0.05 28.75 12.45
N PRO A 37 1.03 28.75 13.25
CA PRO A 37 2.13 27.82 13.07
C PRO A 37 1.70 26.40 13.42
N PRO A 38 1.99 25.40 12.56
CA PRO A 38 1.72 24.02 12.90
C PRO A 38 2.65 23.53 14.01
N LYS A 39 2.27 22.43 14.68
CA LYS A 39 3.08 21.80 15.72
C LYS A 39 4.46 21.41 15.15
N GLN A 40 5.53 21.69 15.90
CA GLN A 40 6.90 21.38 15.48
C GLN A 40 7.09 19.90 15.13
N GLN A 41 6.53 18.99 15.95
CA GLN A 41 6.52 17.55 15.68
C GLN A 41 5.90 17.17 14.33
N ALA A 42 4.87 17.90 13.87
CA ALA A 42 4.25 17.68 12.57
C ALA A 42 5.14 18.15 11.41
N ILE A 43 5.87 19.26 11.60
CA ILE A 43 6.87 19.73 10.64
C ILE A 43 8.00 18.70 10.54
N ASP A 44 8.55 18.28 11.68
CA ASP A 44 9.69 17.37 11.74
C ASP A 44 9.35 16.01 11.12
N SER A 45 8.20 15.43 11.46
CA SER A 45 7.73 14.18 10.86
C SER A 45 7.47 14.31 9.35
N GLY A 46 6.96 15.46 8.90
CA GLY A 46 6.79 15.77 7.49
C GLY A 46 8.12 15.85 6.73
N LEU A 47 9.12 16.51 7.30
CA LEU A 47 10.48 16.59 6.74
C LEU A 47 11.17 15.23 6.73
N GLN A 48 11.07 14.45 7.81
CA GLN A 48 11.58 13.08 7.87
C GLN A 48 10.96 12.21 6.78
N LEU A 49 9.65 12.34 6.53
CA LEU A 49 8.99 11.62 5.44
C LEU A 49 9.56 12.04 4.07
N LEU A 50 9.72 13.34 3.80
CA LEU A 50 10.28 13.82 2.53
C LEU A 50 11.73 13.36 2.32
N GLN A 51 12.53 13.31 3.40
CA GLN A 51 13.88 12.79 3.37
C GLN A 51 13.88 11.30 3.01
N ARG A 52 13.02 10.51 3.66
CA ARG A 52 12.85 9.07 3.37
C ARG A 52 12.38 8.81 1.94
N LEU A 53 11.55 9.68 1.37
CA LEU A 53 11.12 9.58 -0.02
C LEU A 53 12.22 9.96 -1.01
N GLY A 54 13.35 10.54 -0.55
CA GLY A 54 14.42 11.05 -1.39
C GLY A 54 14.09 12.40 -2.05
N ALA A 55 13.05 13.09 -1.58
CA ALA A 55 12.63 14.36 -2.15
C ALA A 55 13.54 15.53 -1.71
N ILE A 56 14.19 15.40 -0.56
CA ILE A 56 15.05 16.43 0.02
C ILE A 56 16.38 15.83 0.48
N THR A 57 17.43 16.63 0.41
CA THR A 57 18.74 16.34 1.00
C THR A 57 19.06 17.40 2.04
N ILE A 58 19.48 16.95 3.21
CA ILE A 58 19.99 17.83 4.26
C ILE A 58 21.48 18.01 3.99
N VAL A 59 21.90 19.24 3.67
CA VAL A 59 23.30 19.54 3.43
C VAL A 59 23.96 19.85 4.77
N PRO A 60 24.91 19.03 5.26
CA PRO A 60 25.67 19.38 6.45
C PRO A 60 26.49 20.63 6.13
N GLN A 61 26.32 21.69 6.92
CA GLN A 61 27.15 22.90 6.76
C GLN A 61 28.61 22.53 7.04
N SER A 62 29.48 22.79 6.06
CA SER A 62 30.88 22.36 5.99
C SER A 62 31.84 23.05 6.97
N ASN A 63 31.38 23.48 8.14
CA ASN A 63 32.24 24.16 9.13
C ASN A 63 32.53 23.30 10.37
N LYS A 64 32.49 21.96 10.25
CA LYS A 64 33.10 21.04 11.23
C LYS A 64 33.93 19.98 10.48
N SER A 65 35.07 19.63 11.08
CA SER A 65 36.25 19.01 10.48
C SER A 65 35.97 17.76 9.63
N PRO A 66 36.84 17.47 8.62
CA PRO A 66 36.75 16.28 7.76
C PRO A 66 37.07 14.95 8.46
N PHE A 67 37.16 14.94 9.80
CA PHE A 67 37.45 13.76 10.61
C PHE A 67 36.25 13.25 11.43
N ALA A 68 35.05 13.81 11.25
CA ALA A 68 33.84 13.23 11.81
C ALA A 68 33.41 12.01 10.96
N CYS A 69 33.59 10.85 11.57
CA CYS A 69 33.31 9.52 11.07
C CYS A 69 31.91 9.31 10.48
N ASN A 70 31.82 8.30 9.62
CA ASN A 70 30.63 7.69 9.02
C ASN A 70 29.56 7.32 10.07
N GLY A 71 28.77 8.30 10.49
CA GLY A 71 27.63 8.11 11.38
C GLY A 71 26.48 9.00 10.91
N VAL A 72 25.41 8.39 10.42
CA VAL A 72 24.17 9.05 10.05
C VAL A 72 23.56 9.65 11.31
N ALA A 73 23.86 10.91 11.59
CA ALA A 73 23.39 11.61 12.79
C ALA A 73 21.88 11.89 12.70
N PHE A 74 21.08 11.02 13.31
CA PHE A 74 19.67 11.27 13.66
C PHE A 74 19.59 12.17 14.90
N THR A 75 19.95 13.45 14.76
CA THR A 75 19.65 14.44 15.82
C THR A 75 18.34 15.16 15.48
N ASN A 76 17.41 15.20 16.44
CA ASN A 76 16.08 15.83 16.33
C ASN A 76 16.09 17.37 16.18
N ALA A 77 17.21 17.97 15.79
CA ALA A 77 17.34 19.38 15.49
C ALA A 77 17.92 19.50 14.07
N ILE A 78 17.12 20.02 13.13
CA ILE A 78 17.57 20.31 11.76
C ILE A 78 17.74 21.83 11.58
N PRO A 79 18.87 22.44 12.01
CA PRO A 79 19.27 23.76 11.55
C PRO A 79 20.29 23.58 10.42
N SER A 80 19.84 23.17 9.24
CA SER A 80 20.70 23.11 8.06
C SER A 80 19.88 23.39 6.79
N PRO A 81 20.47 24.03 5.77
CA PRO A 81 19.72 24.43 4.59
C PRO A 81 19.19 23.19 3.87
N ILE A 82 17.87 23.06 3.82
CA ILE A 82 17.20 21.97 3.11
C ILE A 82 17.28 22.24 1.61
N LYS A 83 17.77 21.27 0.84
CA LYS A 83 17.85 21.36 -0.62
C LYS A 83 16.91 20.33 -1.25
N LEU A 84 16.11 20.79 -2.21
CA LEU A 84 15.22 19.94 -3.00
C LEU A 84 16.01 19.14 -4.05
N THR A 85 15.78 17.84 -4.13
CA THR A 85 16.44 16.96 -5.12
C THR A 85 15.79 17.08 -6.50
N LYS A 86 16.43 16.52 -7.55
CA LYS A 86 15.81 16.40 -8.88
C LYS A 86 14.50 15.59 -8.80
N LEU A 87 14.51 14.49 -8.03
CA LEU A 87 13.33 13.69 -7.74
C LEU A 87 12.24 14.50 -7.01
N GLY A 88 12.60 15.26 -5.97
CA GLY A 88 11.67 16.12 -5.25
C GLY A 88 10.99 17.16 -6.15
N ARG A 89 11.75 17.74 -7.10
CA ARG A 89 11.22 18.65 -8.11
C ARG A 89 10.30 17.97 -9.13
N LEU A 90 10.52 16.69 -9.43
CA LEU A 90 9.57 15.92 -10.25
C LEU A 90 8.28 15.64 -9.48
N MET A 91 8.40 15.31 -8.19
CA MET A 91 7.25 15.02 -7.34
C MET A 91 6.30 16.20 -7.18
N THR A 92 6.80 17.44 -7.20
CA THR A 92 5.99 18.68 -7.08
C THR A 92 5.06 18.92 -8.28
N VAL A 93 5.32 18.27 -9.42
CA VAL A 93 4.47 18.42 -10.62
C VAL A 93 3.14 17.69 -10.46
N PHE A 94 3.10 16.64 -9.64
CA PHE A 94 1.88 15.86 -9.43
C PHE A 94 0.99 16.50 -8.38
N PRO A 95 -0.32 16.66 -8.62
CA PRO A 95 -1.29 17.13 -7.62
C PRO A 95 -1.67 16.00 -6.66
N LEU A 96 -0.68 15.32 -6.08
CA LEU A 96 -0.83 14.12 -5.26
C LEU A 96 -0.02 14.26 -3.98
N ALA A 97 -0.36 13.46 -2.97
CA ALA A 97 0.48 13.34 -1.78
C ALA A 97 1.90 12.84 -2.19
N PRO A 98 2.98 13.30 -1.52
CA PRO A 98 4.36 12.94 -1.88
C PRO A 98 4.59 11.42 -1.99
N ARG A 99 3.92 10.61 -1.17
CA ARG A 99 4.00 9.14 -1.23
C ARG A 99 3.52 8.58 -2.58
N PHE A 100 2.41 9.09 -3.12
CA PHE A 100 1.87 8.65 -4.40
C PHE A 100 2.67 9.23 -5.58
N ALA A 101 3.11 10.49 -5.48
CA ALA A 101 4.01 11.07 -6.48
C ALA A 101 5.31 10.26 -6.60
N ARG A 102 5.90 9.90 -5.45
CA ARG A 102 7.09 9.03 -5.40
C ARG A 102 6.82 7.66 -6.00
N ALA A 103 5.67 7.04 -5.70
CA ALA A 103 5.28 5.75 -6.24
C ALA A 103 5.15 5.78 -7.78
N LEU A 104 4.57 6.83 -8.35
CA LEU A 104 4.50 7.02 -9.81
C LEU A 104 5.89 7.19 -10.44
N CYS A 105 6.77 7.98 -9.81
CA CYS A 105 8.16 8.09 -10.24
C CYS A 105 8.89 6.75 -10.20
N SER A 106 8.72 5.94 -9.15
CA SER A 106 9.27 4.59 -9.07
C SER A 106 8.71 3.66 -10.14
N ALA A 107 7.40 3.71 -10.34
CA ALA A 107 6.71 2.84 -11.30
C ALA A 107 7.16 3.07 -12.74
N ALA A 108 7.55 4.30 -13.08
CA ALA A 108 8.18 4.60 -14.36
C ALA A 108 9.52 3.85 -14.54
N HIS A 109 10.36 3.76 -13.50
CA HIS A 109 11.62 3.02 -13.55
C HIS A 109 11.43 1.50 -13.54
N LEU A 110 10.36 1.01 -12.91
CA LEU A 110 10.01 -0.41 -12.81
C LEU A 110 9.11 -0.92 -13.94
N ASN A 111 8.86 -0.10 -14.96
CA ASN A 111 7.99 -0.41 -16.11
C ASN A 111 6.56 -0.86 -15.73
N CYS A 112 6.03 -0.38 -14.61
CA CYS A 112 4.67 -0.68 -14.12
C CYS A 112 3.81 0.58 -13.96
N LEU A 113 4.14 1.63 -14.73
CA LEU A 113 3.51 2.93 -14.66
C LEU A 113 2.00 2.88 -14.97
N ILE A 114 1.58 2.06 -15.94
CA ILE A 114 0.17 1.97 -16.35
C ILE A 114 -0.70 1.47 -15.20
N GLU A 115 -0.26 0.40 -14.53
CA GLU A 115 -0.89 -0.18 -13.35
C GLU A 115 -0.86 0.81 -12.18
N ALA A 116 0.27 1.47 -11.93
CA ALA A 116 0.41 2.42 -10.84
C ALA A 116 -0.54 3.62 -10.98
N ILE A 117 -0.70 4.17 -12.20
CA ILE A 117 -1.67 5.25 -12.45
C ILE A 117 -3.10 4.74 -12.20
N ILE A 118 -3.43 3.51 -12.60
CA ILE A 118 -4.74 2.91 -12.30
C ILE A 118 -4.96 2.83 -10.79
N VAL A 119 -3.98 2.32 -10.04
CA VAL A 119 -4.06 2.20 -8.57
C VAL A 119 -4.30 3.57 -7.93
N VAL A 120 -3.49 4.58 -8.26
CA VAL A 120 -3.64 5.94 -7.70
C VAL A 120 -5.01 6.55 -8.05
N SER A 121 -5.49 6.33 -9.28
CA SER A 121 -6.81 6.83 -9.71
C SER A 121 -7.97 6.15 -8.98
N MET A 122 -7.84 4.86 -8.68
CA MET A 122 -8.84 4.09 -7.94
C MET A 122 -8.82 4.42 -6.44
N LEU A 123 -7.64 4.66 -5.86
CA LEU A 123 -7.51 5.12 -4.48
C LEU A 123 -8.14 6.49 -4.26
N TYR A 124 -8.03 7.40 -5.24
CA TYR A 124 -8.66 8.71 -5.18
C TYR A 124 -10.19 8.65 -5.04
N VAL A 125 -10.84 7.63 -5.62
CA VAL A 125 -12.29 7.47 -5.60
C VAL A 125 -12.80 6.45 -4.58
N ALA A 126 -11.92 5.87 -3.76
CA ALA A 126 -12.29 4.83 -2.80
C ALA A 126 -13.24 5.38 -1.71
N PRO A 127 -14.20 4.59 -1.19
CA PRO A 127 -14.55 3.21 -1.57
C PRO A 127 -15.29 3.11 -2.92
N VAL A 128 -15.01 2.08 -3.70
CA VAL A 128 -15.59 1.93 -5.04
C VAL A 128 -16.95 1.20 -5.03
N PHE A 129 -17.08 0.23 -4.12
CA PHE A 129 -18.29 -0.54 -3.91
C PHE A 129 -19.29 0.21 -3.03
N TYR A 130 -20.58 0.00 -3.27
CA TYR A 130 -21.62 0.30 -2.29
C TYR A 130 -22.10 -1.01 -1.68
N VAL A 131 -22.34 -1.00 -0.37
CA VAL A 131 -22.76 -2.20 0.37
C VAL A 131 -24.25 -2.09 0.68
N PRO A 132 -25.12 -2.83 -0.02
CA PRO A 132 -26.53 -2.94 0.37
C PRO A 132 -26.67 -3.77 1.65
N GLN A 133 -27.60 -3.38 2.53
CA GLN A 133 -27.91 -4.14 3.75
C GLN A 133 -28.74 -5.39 3.45
N GLU A 134 -29.71 -5.29 2.55
CA GLU A 134 -30.65 -6.37 2.21
C GLU A 134 -29.99 -7.49 1.40
N SER A 135 -29.16 -7.15 0.41
CA SER A 135 -28.46 -8.12 -0.47
C SER A 135 -26.98 -8.26 -0.13
N ARG A 136 -26.65 -8.36 1.16
CA ARG A 136 -25.26 -8.46 1.64
C ARG A 136 -24.57 -9.75 1.17
N GLU A 137 -25.32 -10.86 1.07
CA GLU A 137 -24.81 -12.15 0.61
C GLU A 137 -24.43 -12.11 -0.88
N GLU A 138 -25.33 -11.60 -1.73
CA GLU A 138 -25.06 -11.37 -3.16
C GLU A 138 -23.85 -10.46 -3.36
N PHE A 139 -23.76 -9.38 -2.57
CA PHE A 139 -22.60 -8.50 -2.57
C PHE A 139 -21.31 -9.27 -2.28
N ASN A 140 -21.31 -10.14 -1.27
CA ASN A 140 -20.11 -10.90 -0.91
C ASN A 140 -19.67 -11.83 -2.04
N GLU A 141 -20.60 -12.50 -2.72
CA GLU A 141 -20.29 -13.35 -3.87
C GLU A 141 -19.67 -12.57 -5.03
N ILE A 142 -20.22 -11.39 -5.34
CA ILE A 142 -19.69 -10.53 -6.41
C ILE A 142 -18.34 -9.94 -6.01
N ALA A 143 -18.21 -9.45 -4.78
CA ALA A 143 -16.97 -8.90 -4.27
C ALA A 143 -15.83 -9.93 -4.31
N MET A 144 -16.12 -11.20 -4.04
CA MET A 144 -15.14 -12.28 -4.17
C MET A 144 -14.57 -12.42 -5.58
N ARG A 145 -15.35 -12.14 -6.64
CA ARG A 145 -14.88 -12.21 -8.04
C ARG A 145 -13.80 -11.18 -8.36
N PHE A 146 -13.80 -10.05 -7.65
CA PHE A 146 -12.84 -8.97 -7.85
C PHE A 146 -11.65 -9.01 -6.88
N ARG A 147 -11.60 -9.97 -5.96
CA ARG A 147 -10.48 -10.13 -5.03
C ARG A 147 -9.28 -10.75 -5.73
N HIS A 148 -8.13 -10.11 -5.57
CA HIS A 148 -6.84 -10.66 -6.00
C HIS A 148 -6.08 -11.21 -4.79
N PRO A 149 -5.44 -12.39 -4.89
CA PRO A 149 -4.70 -12.97 -3.78
C PRO A 149 -3.54 -12.09 -3.32
N GLU A 150 -2.92 -11.27 -4.18
CA GLU A 150 -1.80 -10.41 -3.77
C GLU A 150 -2.22 -9.20 -2.92
N GLY A 151 -3.51 -8.84 -2.91
CA GLY A 151 -4.06 -7.82 -2.01
C GLY A 151 -5.02 -6.83 -2.66
N ASP A 152 -5.32 -5.78 -1.89
CA ASP A 152 -6.38 -4.83 -2.19
C ASP A 152 -6.06 -3.93 -3.39
N LEU A 153 -4.79 -3.53 -3.56
CA LEU A 153 -4.39 -2.68 -4.68
C LEU A 153 -4.51 -3.41 -6.01
N ALA A 154 -4.12 -4.69 -6.06
CA ALA A 154 -4.31 -5.53 -7.24
C ALA A 154 -5.81 -5.76 -7.51
N SER A 155 -6.62 -5.92 -6.46
CA SER A 155 -8.08 -6.01 -6.57
C SER A 155 -8.69 -4.75 -7.22
N LEU A 156 -8.22 -3.55 -6.84
CA LEU A 156 -8.65 -2.29 -7.47
C LEU A 156 -8.31 -2.23 -8.96
N VAL A 157 -7.15 -2.75 -9.38
CA VAL A 157 -6.77 -2.84 -10.79
C VAL A 157 -7.72 -3.76 -11.56
N LEU A 158 -8.10 -4.91 -10.97
CA LEU A 158 -9.07 -5.83 -11.57
C LEU A 158 -10.44 -5.15 -11.78
N VAL A 159 -10.95 -4.45 -10.77
CA VAL A 159 -12.21 -3.70 -10.86
C VAL A 159 -12.16 -2.67 -11.99
N TYR A 160 -11.07 -1.91 -12.07
CA TYR A 160 -10.90 -0.91 -13.13
C TYR A 160 -10.88 -1.56 -14.52
N ARG A 161 -10.10 -2.62 -14.71
CA ARG A 161 -10.01 -3.34 -16.01
C ARG A 161 -11.36 -3.94 -16.42
N ALA A 162 -12.08 -4.54 -15.47
CA ALA A 162 -13.40 -5.10 -15.72
C ALA A 162 -14.41 -4.02 -16.15
N TYR A 163 -14.36 -2.83 -15.52
CA TYR A 163 -15.22 -1.71 -15.87
C TYR A 163 -14.96 -1.15 -17.27
N ILE A 164 -13.69 -1.07 -17.70
CA ILE A 164 -13.35 -0.66 -19.06
C ILE A 164 -13.80 -1.72 -20.07
N LYS A 165 -13.57 -3.00 -19.80
CA LYS A 165 -13.98 -4.10 -20.67
C LYS A 165 -15.51 -4.17 -20.85
N ALA A 166 -16.27 -3.92 -19.78
CA ALA A 166 -17.74 -3.87 -19.85
C ALA A 166 -18.25 -2.78 -20.81
N ALA A 167 -17.50 -1.67 -20.95
CA ALA A 167 -17.83 -0.64 -21.93
C ALA A 167 -17.68 -1.12 -23.38
N GLU A 168 -16.68 -1.96 -23.66
CA GLU A 168 -16.39 -2.51 -24.99
C GLU A 168 -17.40 -3.59 -25.40
N THR A 169 -17.79 -4.48 -24.48
CA THR A 169 -18.76 -5.54 -24.78
C THR A 169 -20.13 -4.96 -25.17
N SER A 170 -20.55 -3.87 -24.51
CA SER A 170 -21.81 -3.20 -24.84
C SER A 170 -21.86 -2.52 -26.22
N SER A 171 -20.73 -2.44 -26.95
CA SER A 171 -20.71 -1.99 -28.35
C SER A 171 -20.76 -3.11 -29.39
N ASN A 172 -20.62 -4.39 -29.00
CA ASN A 172 -20.51 -5.51 -29.95
C ASN A 172 -21.78 -6.37 -30.09
N THR A 173 -22.77 -6.25 -29.19
CA THR A 173 -23.97 -7.12 -29.20
C THR A 173 -25.01 -6.74 -30.25
N ASP A 174 -24.90 -5.56 -30.85
CA ASP A 174 -25.72 -5.16 -31.99
C ASP A 174 -24.82 -5.23 -33.22
N GLY A 175 -25.03 -6.20 -34.11
CA GLY A 175 -24.22 -6.46 -35.32
C GLY A 175 -24.20 -5.34 -36.38
N VAL A 176 -24.46 -4.10 -35.98
CA VAL A 176 -24.35 -2.88 -36.77
C VAL A 176 -23.35 -1.97 -36.05
N ALA A 177 -22.07 -2.32 -36.13
CA ALA A 177 -20.96 -1.53 -35.62
C ALA A 177 -20.78 -0.26 -36.46
N SER A 178 -21.67 0.72 -36.28
CA SER A 178 -21.43 2.09 -36.72
C SER A 178 -20.61 2.79 -35.64
N ALA A 179 -19.49 3.41 -36.04
CA ALA A 179 -18.66 4.26 -35.17
C ALA A 179 -19.47 5.39 -34.48
N ALA A 180 -20.72 5.62 -34.92
CA ALA A 180 -21.68 6.57 -34.35
C ALA A 180 -22.67 5.96 -33.33
N THR A 181 -22.42 4.77 -32.75
CA THR A 181 -23.21 4.32 -31.57
C THR A 181 -23.14 5.42 -30.51
N SER A 182 -24.29 6.05 -30.25
CA SER A 182 -24.35 7.27 -29.46
C SER A 182 -23.63 7.09 -28.12
N VAL A 183 -22.90 8.12 -27.69
CA VAL A 183 -22.21 8.16 -26.38
C VAL A 183 -23.17 7.77 -25.24
N SER A 184 -24.47 8.09 -25.40
CA SER A 184 -25.56 7.72 -24.49
C SER A 184 -25.72 6.21 -24.30
N THR A 185 -25.71 5.41 -25.38
CA THR A 185 -25.93 3.96 -25.32
C THR A 185 -24.80 3.24 -24.57
N ARG A 186 -23.53 3.63 -24.82
CA ARG A 186 -22.37 3.08 -24.10
C ARG A 186 -22.38 3.44 -22.62
N LEU A 187 -22.89 4.64 -22.29
CA LEU A 187 -23.03 5.10 -20.91
C LEU A 187 -24.11 4.31 -20.15
N ALA A 188 -25.21 3.99 -20.82
CA ALA A 188 -26.29 3.17 -20.28
C ALA A 188 -25.83 1.74 -19.99
N GLY A 189 -25.07 1.12 -20.89
CA GLY A 189 -24.45 -0.20 -20.69
C GLY A 189 -23.51 -0.23 -19.49
N ARG A 190 -22.63 0.77 -19.34
CA ARG A 190 -21.74 0.90 -18.17
C ARG A 190 -22.50 1.09 -16.86
N ASN A 191 -23.57 1.87 -16.87
CA ASN A 191 -24.38 2.07 -15.68
C ASN A 191 -25.07 0.77 -15.24
N ARG A 192 -25.62 0.01 -16.20
CA ARG A 192 -26.21 -1.30 -15.93
C ARG A 192 -25.19 -2.26 -15.32
N TRP A 193 -24.03 -2.41 -15.95
CA TRP A 193 -22.97 -3.29 -15.44
C TRP A 193 -22.49 -2.87 -14.05
N CYS A 194 -22.37 -1.57 -13.77
CA CYS A 194 -22.02 -1.09 -12.43
C CYS A 194 -23.08 -1.47 -11.37
N ARG A 195 -24.37 -1.36 -11.70
CA ARG A 195 -25.46 -1.75 -10.78
C ARG A 195 -25.42 -3.24 -10.47
N GLU A 196 -25.25 -4.08 -11.50
CA GLU A 196 -25.14 -5.53 -11.35
C GLU A 196 -23.94 -5.95 -10.49
N ASN A 197 -22.86 -5.16 -10.47
CA ASN A 197 -21.64 -5.46 -9.72
C ASN A 197 -21.48 -4.67 -8.41
N PHE A 198 -22.55 -4.00 -7.94
CA PHE A 198 -22.53 -3.15 -6.74
C PHE A 198 -21.45 -2.05 -6.74
N LEU A 199 -21.14 -1.49 -7.92
CA LEU A 199 -20.15 -0.43 -8.12
C LEU A 199 -20.81 0.94 -8.26
N ASN A 200 -20.20 1.96 -7.66
CA ASN A 200 -20.66 3.34 -7.85
C ASN A 200 -20.20 3.87 -9.22
N HIS A 201 -21.14 3.94 -10.17
CA HIS A 201 -20.87 4.41 -11.53
C HIS A 201 -20.26 5.82 -11.59
N ALA A 202 -20.70 6.74 -10.72
CA ALA A 202 -20.17 8.10 -10.69
C ALA A 202 -18.70 8.13 -10.28
N ARG A 203 -18.34 7.36 -9.24
CA ARG A 203 -16.94 7.19 -8.78
C ARG A 203 -16.07 6.57 -9.86
N MET A 204 -16.58 5.56 -10.56
CA MET A 204 -15.87 4.92 -11.67
C MET A 204 -15.64 5.87 -12.85
N ARG A 205 -16.61 6.73 -13.18
CA ARG A 205 -16.43 7.76 -14.21
C ARG A 205 -15.35 8.77 -13.80
N THR A 206 -15.33 9.19 -12.53
CA THR A 206 -14.29 10.08 -12.00
C THR A 206 -12.91 9.42 -12.05
N ALA A 207 -12.79 8.14 -11.69
CA ALA A 207 -11.52 7.41 -11.78
C ALA A 207 -10.94 7.40 -13.21
N VAL A 208 -11.79 7.23 -14.22
CA VAL A 208 -11.36 7.30 -15.63
C VAL A 208 -10.84 8.68 -15.99
N LYS A 209 -11.49 9.76 -15.52
CA LYS A 209 -11.03 11.14 -15.73
C LYS A 209 -9.70 11.41 -15.04
N VAL A 210 -9.57 11.03 -13.77
CA VAL A 210 -8.33 11.20 -12.99
C VAL A 210 -7.18 10.43 -13.64
N ARG A 211 -7.43 9.21 -14.11
CA ARG A 211 -6.42 8.43 -14.85
C ARG A 211 -5.97 9.14 -16.12
N ALA A 212 -6.89 9.70 -16.89
CA ALA A 212 -6.57 10.45 -18.10
C ALA A 212 -5.68 11.67 -17.77
N GLN A 213 -6.07 12.46 -16.77
CA GLN A 213 -5.30 13.61 -16.30
C GLN A 213 -3.88 13.22 -15.86
N LEU A 214 -3.75 12.17 -15.03
CA LEU A 214 -2.44 11.70 -14.58
C LEU A 214 -1.58 11.18 -15.73
N ARG A 215 -2.17 10.47 -16.69
CA ARG A 215 -1.47 10.02 -17.90
C ARG A 215 -0.94 11.21 -18.70
N ASP A 216 -1.75 12.24 -18.88
CA ASP A 216 -1.39 13.41 -19.67
C ASP A 216 -0.28 14.23 -18.97
N LEU A 217 -0.30 14.32 -17.63
CA LEU A 217 0.79 14.89 -16.84
C LEU A 217 2.09 14.10 -17.01
N VAL A 218 2.04 12.77 -16.94
CA VAL A 218 3.24 11.94 -17.13
C VAL A 218 3.77 12.03 -18.56
N ALA A 219 2.89 12.09 -19.57
CA ALA A 219 3.28 12.28 -20.96
C ALA A 219 4.01 13.62 -21.16
N THR A 220 3.53 14.69 -20.52
CA THR A 220 4.17 16.02 -20.55
C THR A 220 5.55 16.02 -19.88
N LEU A 221 5.74 15.20 -18.83
CA LEU A 221 7.03 15.05 -18.18
C LEU A 221 8.02 14.22 -19.01
N ALA A 222 7.52 13.22 -19.74
CA ALA A 222 8.33 12.39 -20.62
C ALA A 222 8.91 13.20 -21.80
N THR A 223 8.10 14.05 -22.43
CA THR A 223 8.56 14.92 -23.52
C THR A 223 9.65 15.90 -23.06
N ARG A 224 9.46 16.57 -21.91
CA ARG A 224 10.47 17.46 -21.31
C ARG A 224 11.79 16.77 -20.96
N ARG A 225 11.77 15.46 -20.68
CA ARG A 225 12.98 14.70 -20.34
C ARG A 225 13.77 14.26 -21.57
N ALA A 226 13.08 14.01 -22.70
CA ALA A 226 13.74 13.69 -23.97
C ALA A 226 14.63 14.84 -24.46
N ASP A 227 14.24 16.09 -24.19
CA ASP A 227 15.02 17.27 -24.58
C ASP A 227 16.28 17.51 -23.71
N ASN A 228 16.41 16.83 -22.56
CA ASN A 228 17.44 17.09 -21.55
C ASN A 228 18.32 15.86 -21.24
N ALA A 229 18.49 14.93 -22.19
CA ALA A 229 19.08 13.62 -21.97
C ALA A 229 20.61 13.64 -21.73
N ALA A 230 21.02 13.88 -20.48
CA ALA A 230 22.36 13.56 -19.97
C ALA A 230 22.33 13.36 -18.45
N ASP A 231 21.69 12.29 -17.95
CA ASP A 231 22.01 11.81 -16.60
C ASP A 231 21.55 10.35 -16.40
N ASN A 232 22.52 9.43 -16.48
CA ASN A 232 22.37 8.01 -16.14
C ASN A 232 22.78 7.81 -14.68
N THR A 233 22.05 8.43 -13.74
CA THR A 233 22.23 8.15 -12.32
C THR A 233 21.16 7.15 -11.89
N ARG A 234 21.60 5.91 -11.70
CA ARG A 234 20.83 4.82 -11.10
C ARG A 234 20.71 5.12 -9.60
N GLU A 235 19.85 6.07 -9.25
CA GLU A 235 19.65 6.49 -7.86
C GLU A 235 19.11 5.31 -7.03
N SER A 236 19.90 4.85 -6.06
CA SER A 236 19.51 3.86 -5.07
C SER A 236 18.35 4.41 -4.24
N PHE A 237 17.24 3.68 -4.21
CA PHE A 237 16.01 4.13 -3.57
C PHE A 237 15.99 3.75 -2.09
N PRO A 238 15.99 4.70 -1.14
CA PRO A 238 15.80 4.37 0.27
C PRO A 238 14.34 3.93 0.48
N TYR A 239 14.15 2.73 1.05
CA TYR A 239 12.86 2.12 1.33
C TYR A 239 12.47 2.31 2.80
N TYR A 240 11.19 2.10 3.08
CA TYR A 240 10.43 2.48 4.27
C TYR A 240 10.98 1.88 5.59
N LYS A 241 10.87 2.64 6.69
CA LYS A 241 11.18 2.17 8.05
C LYS A 241 10.04 1.29 8.59
N ARG A 242 10.37 0.16 9.21
CA ARG A 242 9.49 -0.65 10.09
C ARG A 242 8.79 0.27 11.12
N LEU A 243 7.46 0.19 11.25
CA LEU A 243 6.79 0.58 12.50
C LEU A 243 7.03 -0.56 13.48
N GLY A 244 8.20 -0.53 14.12
CA GLY A 244 8.67 -1.56 15.03
C GLY A 244 9.53 -0.92 16.09
N ASP A 245 9.02 0.12 16.74
CA ASP A 245 9.48 0.42 18.10
C ASP A 245 8.52 -0.37 19.00
N THR A 246 9.02 -1.48 19.54
CA THR A 246 8.36 -2.28 20.59
C THR A 246 8.28 -1.46 21.86
N ASN A 247 7.36 -0.49 21.87
CA ASN A 247 6.84 0.08 23.09
C ASN A 247 5.63 -0.78 23.49
N PRO A 248 5.57 -1.34 24.72
CA PRO A 248 4.44 -2.15 25.18
C PRO A 248 3.08 -1.41 25.21
N SER A 249 3.07 -0.12 24.88
CA SER A 249 1.89 0.75 24.71
C SER A 249 1.48 0.96 23.24
N SER A 250 2.15 0.35 22.27
CA SER A 250 1.86 0.55 20.84
C SER A 250 0.51 -0.10 20.48
N PRO A 251 -0.40 0.61 19.78
CA PRO A 251 -1.73 0.09 19.47
C PRO A 251 -1.66 -1.16 18.61
N LEU A 252 -2.51 -2.14 18.89
CA LEU A 252 -2.58 -3.37 18.11
C LEU A 252 -3.04 -3.04 16.68
N LEU A 253 -2.16 -3.28 15.70
CA LEU A 253 -2.47 -3.13 14.28
C LEU A 253 -3.24 -4.35 13.78
N CYS A 254 -4.45 -4.13 13.28
CA CYS A 254 -5.32 -5.19 12.77
C CYS A 254 -5.60 -4.95 11.29
N ILE A 255 -5.68 -6.00 10.48
CA ILE A 255 -6.15 -5.87 9.09
C ILE A 255 -7.64 -5.54 9.11
N HIS A 256 -8.08 -4.54 8.35
CA HIS A 256 -9.48 -4.15 8.28
C HIS A 256 -10.35 -5.27 7.65
N PRO A 257 -11.57 -5.54 8.15
CA PRO A 257 -12.46 -6.60 7.63
C PRO A 257 -12.76 -6.54 6.13
N ASP A 258 -12.82 -5.33 5.57
CA ASP A 258 -13.05 -5.13 4.13
C ASP A 258 -11.86 -5.55 3.24
N SER A 259 -10.68 -5.76 3.82
CA SER A 259 -9.51 -6.17 3.06
C SER A 259 -9.68 -7.58 2.52
N SER A 260 -9.25 -7.79 1.27
CA SER A 260 -9.16 -9.11 0.64
C SER A 260 -8.28 -10.09 1.40
N LEU A 261 -7.30 -9.58 2.18
CA LEU A 261 -6.39 -10.36 2.99
C LEU A 261 -6.94 -10.69 4.39
N TYR A 262 -8.04 -10.06 4.80
CA TYR A 262 -8.63 -10.29 6.13
C TYR A 262 -9.02 -11.76 6.37
N PRO A 263 -9.72 -12.45 5.45
CA PRO A 263 -10.03 -13.87 5.64
C PRO A 263 -8.77 -14.74 5.76
N LEU A 264 -7.70 -14.41 5.02
CA LEU A 264 -6.43 -15.15 5.12
C LEU A 264 -5.79 -14.95 6.49
N ALA A 265 -5.76 -13.71 7.00
CA ALA A 265 -5.14 -13.42 8.28
C ALA A 265 -5.89 -14.04 9.47
N VAL A 266 -7.23 -13.96 9.48
CA VAL A 266 -8.05 -14.39 10.62
C VAL A 266 -8.37 -15.88 10.57
N VAL A 267 -8.80 -16.41 9.42
CA VAL A 267 -9.28 -17.80 9.31
C VAL A 267 -8.11 -18.79 9.18
N ALA A 268 -7.03 -18.41 8.48
CA ALA A 268 -5.89 -19.31 8.29
C ALA A 268 -4.88 -19.29 9.46
N ARG A 269 -5.06 -18.40 10.46
CA ARG A 269 -4.15 -18.19 11.61
C ARG A 269 -2.67 -18.10 11.22
N CYS A 270 -2.37 -17.62 10.02
CA CYS A 270 -1.03 -17.51 9.48
C CYS A 270 -0.94 -16.12 8.82
N PRO A 271 -0.56 -15.08 9.59
CA PRO A 271 -0.44 -13.75 9.03
C PRO A 271 0.63 -13.75 7.92
N PRO A 272 0.39 -13.03 6.81
CA PRO A 272 1.41 -12.87 5.77
C PRO A 272 2.70 -12.30 6.36
N PRO A 273 3.89 -12.75 5.91
CA PRO A 273 5.16 -12.45 6.56
C PRO A 273 5.52 -10.96 6.51
N ALA A 274 5.09 -10.26 5.46
CA ALA A 274 5.22 -8.81 5.36
C ALA A 274 4.03 -8.24 4.58
N VAL A 275 3.52 -7.11 5.06
CA VAL A 275 2.39 -6.40 4.43
C VAL A 275 2.69 -4.93 4.25
N LEU A 276 2.17 -4.38 3.15
CA LEU A 276 2.09 -2.96 2.89
C LEU A 276 0.65 -2.51 3.11
N PHE A 277 0.44 -1.40 3.82
CA PHE A 277 -0.87 -0.74 3.93
C PHE A 277 -0.73 0.76 3.62
N LEU A 278 -1.83 1.40 3.21
CA LEU A 278 -1.79 2.82 2.82
C LEU A 278 -2.46 3.75 3.83
N GLU A 279 -3.42 3.24 4.59
CA GLU A 279 -4.18 4.00 5.57
C GLU A 279 -4.29 3.20 6.86
N ALA A 280 -4.12 3.89 7.98
CA ALA A 280 -4.34 3.39 9.32
C ALA A 280 -5.51 4.18 9.91
N VAL A 281 -6.58 3.48 10.29
CA VAL A 281 -7.80 4.07 10.84
C VAL A 281 -7.89 3.67 12.30
N ASP A 282 -7.88 4.64 13.20
CA ASP A 282 -8.14 4.38 14.61
C ASP A 282 -9.63 4.04 14.80
N SER A 283 -9.92 2.88 15.38
CA SER A 283 -11.30 2.44 15.67
C SER A 283 -11.65 2.60 17.15
N SER A 284 -11.17 3.66 17.79
CA SER A 284 -11.40 3.97 19.21
C SER A 284 -12.86 4.32 19.56
N PHE A 285 -13.83 4.09 18.66
CA PHE A 285 -15.26 4.32 18.89
C PHE A 285 -16.06 3.00 18.95
N VAL A 286 -15.70 2.11 19.88
CA VAL A 286 -16.61 1.05 20.33
C VAL A 286 -16.71 1.15 21.85
N PRO A 287 -17.80 1.69 22.42
CA PRO A 287 -17.88 2.05 23.84
C PRO A 287 -17.95 0.85 24.81
N PHE A 288 -17.73 -0.39 24.36
CA PHE A 288 -17.82 -1.59 25.19
C PHE A 288 -16.86 -2.69 24.68
N SER A 289 -15.57 -2.60 24.99
CA SER A 289 -14.70 -3.76 25.29
C SER A 289 -13.28 -3.31 25.63
N ASP A 290 -12.64 -4.10 26.46
CA ASP A 290 -11.43 -3.82 27.25
C ASP A 290 -10.15 -3.47 26.45
N THR A 291 -9.44 -2.47 27.01
CA THR A 291 -7.97 -2.26 27.16
C THR A 291 -6.96 -2.04 26.02
N HIS A 292 -7.27 -2.12 24.72
CA HIS A 292 -6.28 -1.67 23.71
C HIS A 292 -6.89 -0.87 22.55
N GLN A 293 -6.33 0.32 22.29
CA GLN A 293 -6.60 1.10 21.08
C GLN A 293 -6.23 0.24 19.86
N ARG A 294 -7.23 -0.09 19.03
CA ARG A 294 -7.04 -0.89 17.82
C ARG A 294 -6.97 0.02 16.61
N VAL A 295 -5.90 -0.13 15.84
CA VAL A 295 -5.71 0.61 14.60
C VAL A 295 -5.88 -0.35 13.43
N MET A 296 -6.84 -0.04 12.56
CA MET A 296 -7.21 -0.87 11.43
C MET A 296 -6.45 -0.43 10.17
N MET A 297 -5.72 -1.36 9.57
CA MET A 297 -4.99 -1.17 8.32
C MET A 297 -5.91 -1.35 7.12
N ARG A 298 -5.92 -0.37 6.20
CA ARG A 298 -6.68 -0.40 4.95
C ARG A 298 -5.76 -0.40 3.72
N HIS A 299 -6.30 -0.92 2.62
CA HIS A 299 -5.60 -1.12 1.35
C HIS A 299 -4.34 -1.98 1.53
N VAL A 300 -4.51 -3.16 2.11
CA VAL A 300 -3.41 -4.04 2.50
C VAL A 300 -3.00 -4.92 1.32
N CYS A 301 -1.69 -5.06 1.11
CA CYS A 301 -1.08 -5.93 0.11
C CYS A 301 0.04 -6.75 0.71
N MET A 302 0.23 -7.96 0.19
CA MET A 302 1.40 -8.76 0.54
C MET A 302 2.63 -8.23 -0.20
N ILE A 303 3.76 -8.19 0.50
CA ILE A 303 5.06 -7.88 -0.10
C ILE A 303 6.05 -9.00 0.21
N PRO A 304 6.96 -9.33 -0.71
CA PRO A 304 8.10 -10.18 -0.40
C PRO A 304 8.99 -9.54 0.67
N SER A 305 9.45 -10.31 1.66
CA SER A 305 10.41 -9.82 2.64
C SER A 305 11.74 -9.40 2.02
N SER A 306 12.07 -9.89 0.82
CA SER A 306 13.27 -9.45 0.07
C SER A 306 13.20 -8.01 -0.42
N TRP A 307 12.04 -7.35 -0.37
CA TRP A 307 11.91 -5.93 -0.72
C TRP A 307 12.22 -5.01 0.46
N LEU A 308 12.31 -5.57 1.66
CA LEU A 308 12.80 -4.92 2.87
C LEU A 308 14.34 -4.93 2.82
N GLY A 309 14.98 -3.83 3.22
CA GLY A 309 16.42 -3.60 3.04
C GLY A 309 17.29 -4.48 3.94
N ASP A 310 18.61 -4.50 3.71
CA ASP A 310 19.54 -5.36 4.47
C ASP A 310 19.68 -4.97 5.95
N GLU A 311 19.43 -3.71 6.34
CA GLU A 311 19.32 -3.30 7.77
C GLU A 311 18.14 -3.97 8.50
N GLU A 312 17.27 -4.69 7.77
CA GLU A 312 16.10 -5.38 8.32
C GLU A 312 16.29 -6.90 8.43
N LYS A 313 17.35 -7.47 7.85
CA LYS A 313 17.67 -8.91 7.96
C LYS A 313 18.32 -9.28 9.30
N GLU A 314 19.20 -8.43 9.83
CA GLU A 314 19.80 -8.63 11.16
C GLU A 314 18.73 -8.68 12.26
N ALA A 315 17.66 -7.89 12.12
CA ALA A 315 16.56 -7.87 13.08
C ALA A 315 15.65 -9.11 13.04
N GLU A 316 15.55 -9.81 11.90
CA GLU A 316 14.79 -11.07 11.80
C GLU A 316 15.57 -12.25 12.40
N GLU A 317 16.90 -12.14 12.47
CA GLU A 317 17.76 -13.11 13.16
C GLU A 317 17.73 -12.89 14.69
N THR A 318 17.71 -11.64 15.17
CA THR A 318 17.59 -11.36 16.62
C THR A 318 16.25 -11.80 17.21
N GLU A 319 15.13 -11.60 16.49
CA GLU A 319 13.80 -11.98 16.99
C GLU A 319 13.59 -13.51 16.99
N LYS A 320 14.26 -14.26 16.10
CA LYS A 320 14.29 -15.73 16.15
C LYS A 320 15.11 -16.24 17.34
N VAL A 321 16.17 -15.54 17.73
CA VAL A 321 17.01 -15.89 18.88
C VAL A 321 16.25 -15.70 20.20
N ASP A 322 15.43 -14.65 20.34
CA ASP A 322 14.65 -14.38 21.55
C ASP A 322 13.49 -15.39 21.76
N VAL A 323 12.89 -15.89 20.68
CA VAL A 323 11.83 -16.92 20.75
C VAL A 323 12.41 -18.29 21.11
N GLU A 324 13.64 -18.60 20.69
CA GLU A 324 14.32 -19.87 21.02
C GLU A 324 14.87 -19.87 22.46
N GLN A 325 15.28 -18.71 23.00
CA GLN A 325 15.82 -18.56 24.35
C GLN A 325 14.77 -18.48 25.47
N SER A 326 13.50 -18.21 25.14
CA SER A 326 12.39 -18.18 26.12
C SER A 326 11.91 -19.56 26.60
N ARG A 327 12.53 -20.68 26.17
CA ARG A 327 12.22 -22.03 26.66
C ARG A 327 13.24 -22.50 27.70
N VAL A 328 13.06 -22.08 28.95
CA VAL A 328 13.73 -22.69 30.11
C VAL A 328 12.70 -23.52 30.90
N PRO A 329 13.03 -24.75 31.35
CA PRO A 329 12.08 -25.63 32.02
C PRO A 329 12.02 -25.35 33.52
N THR A 330 10.85 -24.99 34.06
CA THR A 330 10.66 -24.81 35.50
C THR A 330 10.09 -26.09 36.12
N LEU A 331 10.80 -26.56 37.15
CA LEU A 331 10.50 -27.73 37.97
C LEU A 331 9.20 -27.61 38.78
N ALA A 332 8.67 -28.80 39.08
CA ALA A 332 7.49 -29.16 39.85
C ALA A 332 7.20 -28.37 41.14
N GLN A 333 5.93 -28.01 41.33
CA GLN A 333 5.19 -28.09 42.59
C GLN A 333 3.68 -27.94 42.33
N GLU A 334 2.94 -29.02 42.55
CA GLU A 334 1.48 -29.08 42.78
C GLU A 334 1.22 -28.72 44.27
N PRO A 335 0.06 -28.17 44.71
CA PRO A 335 -1.22 -28.85 44.46
C PRO A 335 -2.54 -28.03 44.38
N ASP A 336 -3.54 -28.77 43.87
CA ASP A 336 -4.99 -28.79 44.18
C ASP A 336 -5.93 -27.73 43.58
N GLY A 337 -6.85 -28.19 42.72
CA GLY A 337 -8.16 -27.53 42.52
C GLY A 337 -8.84 -27.64 41.15
N SER A 338 -9.29 -28.85 40.78
CA SER A 338 -10.45 -29.15 39.90
C SER A 338 -10.69 -28.36 38.59
N CYS A 339 -10.46 -29.00 37.44
CA CYS A 339 -11.47 -29.23 36.39
C CYS A 339 -10.92 -30.13 35.26
N SER A 340 -11.77 -31.04 34.78
CA SER A 340 -11.48 -32.16 33.88
C SER A 340 -11.14 -31.75 32.42
N PRO A 341 -10.54 -32.65 31.61
CA PRO A 341 -9.78 -32.29 30.41
C PRO A 341 -10.60 -32.37 29.11
N THR A 342 -10.30 -31.49 28.14
CA THR A 342 -10.63 -31.74 26.73
C THR A 342 -9.43 -31.47 25.82
N ASN A 343 -8.94 -32.57 25.23
CA ASN A 343 -8.12 -32.71 24.03
C ASN A 343 -6.91 -31.79 23.80
N VAL A 344 -5.77 -32.21 24.35
CA VAL A 344 -4.44 -31.84 23.85
C VAL A 344 -4.13 -32.70 22.62
N LEU A 345 -4.08 -32.09 21.43
CA LEU A 345 -3.57 -32.72 20.21
C LEU A 345 -2.09 -33.06 20.39
N SER A 346 -1.74 -34.33 20.18
CA SER A 346 -0.37 -34.83 20.35
C SER A 346 0.57 -34.26 19.29
N LEU A 347 1.85 -34.04 19.65
CA LEU A 347 2.93 -33.62 18.74
C LEU A 347 3.06 -34.48 17.47
N SER A 348 2.52 -35.71 17.47
CA SER A 348 2.50 -36.61 16.32
C SER A 348 1.55 -36.14 15.21
N ASP A 349 0.46 -35.44 15.54
CA ASP A 349 -0.51 -34.90 14.59
C ASP A 349 0.04 -33.71 13.81
N ASP A 350 0.89 -32.91 14.46
CA ASP A 350 1.49 -31.71 13.87
C ASP A 350 2.58 -32.07 12.84
N GLU A 351 3.33 -33.15 13.11
CA GLU A 351 4.27 -33.71 12.15
C GLU A 351 3.57 -34.33 10.93
N ASN A 352 2.43 -35.00 11.15
CA ASN A 352 1.64 -35.58 10.08
C ASN A 352 1.01 -34.49 9.18
N ARG A 353 0.52 -33.39 9.76
CA ARG A 353 0.04 -32.21 9.03
C ARG A 353 1.15 -31.54 8.21
N ARG A 354 2.36 -31.40 8.77
CA ARG A 354 3.53 -30.89 8.03
C ARG A 354 3.91 -31.79 6.85
N ARG A 355 3.83 -33.11 7.01
CA ARG A 355 4.07 -34.08 5.92
C ARG A 355 2.98 -34.01 4.84
N GLN A 356 1.72 -33.84 5.21
CA GLN A 356 0.62 -33.64 4.28
C GLN A 356 0.74 -32.32 3.49
N LEU A 357 1.11 -31.22 4.15
CA LEU A 357 1.33 -29.92 3.50
C LEU A 357 2.47 -29.98 2.48
N LYS A 358 3.59 -30.63 2.84
CA LYS A 358 4.73 -30.86 1.92
C LYS A 358 4.32 -31.70 0.70
N ARG A 359 3.50 -32.74 0.89
CA ARG A 359 2.95 -33.54 -0.22
C ARG A 359 2.01 -32.72 -1.10
N TRP A 360 1.15 -31.89 -0.51
CA TRP A 360 0.23 -31.03 -1.23
C TRP A 360 0.96 -29.98 -2.09
N LEU A 361 1.97 -29.30 -1.52
CA LEU A 361 2.81 -28.34 -2.24
C LEU A 361 3.58 -28.99 -3.40
N LYS A 362 4.11 -30.20 -3.21
CA LYS A 362 4.79 -30.98 -4.25
C LYS A 362 3.83 -31.35 -5.40
N ASN A 363 2.60 -31.74 -5.07
CA ASN A 363 1.57 -32.05 -6.06
C ASN A 363 1.06 -30.80 -6.81
N ARG A 364 0.95 -29.66 -6.12
CA ARG A 364 0.59 -28.38 -6.75
C ARG A 364 1.66 -27.90 -7.72
N ARG A 365 2.95 -28.00 -7.36
CA ARG A 365 4.08 -27.71 -8.26
C ARG A 365 4.07 -28.63 -9.49
N LYS A 366 3.80 -29.93 -9.32
CA LYS A 366 3.66 -30.88 -10.44
C LYS A 366 2.47 -30.54 -11.36
N LYS A 367 1.32 -30.12 -10.80
CA LYS A 367 0.15 -29.69 -11.59
C LYS A 367 0.45 -28.43 -12.41
N VAL A 368 1.11 -27.43 -11.81
CA VAL A 368 1.52 -26.20 -12.50
C VAL A 368 2.54 -26.51 -13.60
N ALA A 369 3.51 -27.40 -13.34
CA ALA A 369 4.48 -27.82 -14.35
C ALA A 369 3.82 -28.60 -15.51
N ARG A 370 2.85 -29.47 -15.22
CA ARG A 370 2.06 -30.18 -16.26
C ARG A 370 1.18 -29.22 -17.08
N ALA A 371 0.57 -28.22 -16.44
CA ALA A 371 -0.18 -27.19 -17.14
C ALA A 371 0.72 -26.34 -18.05
N LYS A 372 1.94 -26.01 -17.59
CA LYS A 372 2.95 -25.29 -18.38
C LYS A 372 3.45 -26.12 -19.57
N ARG A 373 3.68 -27.43 -19.39
CA ARG A 373 4.04 -28.36 -20.49
C ARG A 373 2.91 -28.54 -21.51
N ARG A 374 1.65 -28.65 -21.06
CA ARG A 374 0.48 -28.70 -21.96
C ARG A 374 0.33 -27.42 -22.79
N LYS A 375 0.67 -26.27 -22.21
CA LYS A 375 0.64 -24.98 -22.89
C LYS A 375 1.79 -24.81 -23.92
N MET A 376 2.97 -25.38 -23.64
CA MET A 376 4.06 -25.45 -24.63
C MET A 376 3.73 -26.41 -25.77
N ASN A 377 3.30 -27.65 -25.48
CA ASN A 377 2.98 -28.63 -26.52
C ASN A 377 1.74 -28.25 -27.36
N GLY A 378 0.87 -27.38 -26.85
CA GLY A 378 -0.26 -26.82 -27.61
C GLY A 378 0.13 -25.67 -28.55
N MET A 379 1.29 -25.04 -28.37
CA MET A 379 1.81 -24.03 -29.30
C MET A 379 2.55 -24.67 -30.49
N ASP A 380 3.10 -25.88 -30.34
CA ASP A 380 3.78 -26.59 -31.42
C ASP A 380 2.82 -27.25 -32.43
N GLN A 381 1.52 -27.38 -32.10
CA GLN A 381 0.48 -27.89 -33.02
C GLN A 381 -0.22 -26.80 -33.84
N GLU A 382 -0.01 -25.52 -33.56
CA GLU A 382 -0.51 -24.40 -34.37
C GLU A 382 0.55 -23.83 -35.33
N LEU A 383 1.73 -24.48 -35.41
CA LEU A 383 2.87 -24.07 -36.24
C LEU A 383 3.39 -25.18 -37.19
N CYS A 384 2.56 -26.18 -37.51
CA CYS A 384 2.80 -27.14 -38.60
C CYS A 384 1.59 -27.21 -39.54
#